data_AF-A0A943FUB1-F1
#
_entry.id   AF-A0A943FUB1-F1
#
_cell.length_a   1.000
_cell.length_b   1.000
_cell.length_c   1.000
_cell.angle_alpha   90.00
_cell.angle_beta   90.00
_cell.angle_gamma   90.00
#
_symmetry.space_group_name_H-M   'P 1'
#
loop_
_entity.id
_entity.type
_entity.pdbx_description
1 polymer ?
#
loop_
_entity_poly.entity_id
_entity_poly.type
_entity_poly.pdbx_seq_one_letter_code
_entity_poly.pdbx_strand_id
1 'polypeptide(L)'
;MLTDIRSILCDRMKPEQSVYREMPGKVLDYPITIGNFLQEKNGEDSAEQFAELLEYKSRLKNVLENDPEYIRINRISEQLGRWLKRKKNEAGEGFTQEEMAIFKQKRKRLQKQKREIRREKEEEICGIYGYDYREIRTMMYKNTVYFSWFYDLQKMFPQLAKIKTGDIREIPLFVSHLEQLRKALAQKEPIGLVGGPCLFGVDEVFLEMTTDNGERAVFDCSCDRRCLVGNDEKETIEEFIERHPEKIEAVRIRNCKKGVTRQEYDSIRYLFSVAEVFDGKIVIPLPDLSYFKYMEAILQNLEETLREKVMEEFREECYRITDHYLDVIRHVAEKYPKLSYLVVHDREVELRELFYEKRRPYLEGSTYMQKITGRDTRKEAVVDYITMLALPYYLYGTRYVVQVDSVDETDSGRKCNKIHGGDMELIQLLYPEYLSRDGKNTIYRTTAGYKDYIGQPAGEQGGMK
;
A
#
# COMPACT_ATOMS: atom_id res chain seq x y z
N MET A 1 0.37 -14.73 11.68
CA MET A 1 -0.65 -15.09 12.68
C MET A 1 -1.97 -15.02 11.95
N LEU A 2 -2.69 -16.14 11.87
CA LEU A 2 -4.03 -16.15 11.30
C LEU A 2 -5.00 -15.52 12.32
N THR A 3 -5.81 -14.58 11.87
CA THR A 3 -6.80 -13.88 12.70
C THR A 3 -7.96 -13.43 11.80
N ASP A 4 -8.91 -12.69 12.35
CA ASP A 4 -10.01 -12.06 11.62
C ASP A 4 -10.29 -10.67 12.23
N ILE A 5 -11.08 -9.85 11.54
CA ILE A 5 -11.39 -8.50 12.04
C ILE A 5 -12.19 -8.59 13.34
N ARG A 6 -13.15 -9.52 13.46
CA ARG A 6 -13.95 -9.66 14.69
C ARG A 6 -13.08 -9.82 15.92
N SER A 7 -12.14 -10.76 15.88
CA SER A 7 -11.22 -11.09 16.96
C SER A 7 -10.33 -9.90 17.31
N ILE A 8 -9.84 -9.18 16.30
CA ILE A 8 -9.06 -7.95 16.51
C ILE A 8 -9.88 -6.88 17.23
N LEU A 9 -11.15 -6.71 16.84
CA LEU A 9 -12.01 -5.66 17.40
C LEU A 9 -12.54 -6.03 18.79
N CYS A 10 -12.92 -7.28 19.03
CA CYS A 10 -13.52 -7.74 20.30
C CYS A 10 -12.66 -7.41 21.53
N ASP A 11 -11.33 -7.53 21.40
CA ASP A 11 -10.40 -7.26 22.50
C ASP A 11 -10.06 -5.77 22.67
N ARG A 12 -10.50 -4.92 21.75
CA ARG A 12 -9.99 -3.54 21.59
C ARG A 12 -11.07 -2.46 21.61
N MET A 13 -12.27 -2.76 21.11
CA MET A 13 -13.35 -1.79 21.07
C MET A 13 -14.72 -2.43 21.19
N LYS A 14 -15.66 -1.66 21.76
CA LYS A 14 -17.07 -2.03 21.77
C LYS A 14 -17.67 -1.79 20.38
N PRO A 15 -18.45 -2.73 19.82
CA PRO A 15 -19.06 -2.56 18.50
C PRO A 15 -19.84 -1.25 18.35
N GLU A 16 -20.59 -0.86 19.38
CA GLU A 16 -21.43 0.35 19.39
C GLU A 16 -20.61 1.64 19.35
N GLN A 17 -19.35 1.58 19.78
CA GLN A 17 -18.40 2.69 19.77
C GLN A 17 -17.43 2.60 18.60
N SER A 18 -17.81 1.92 17.51
CA SER A 18 -16.95 1.73 16.35
C SER A 18 -17.67 2.02 15.04
N VAL A 19 -16.89 2.37 14.02
CA VAL A 19 -17.38 2.46 12.63
C VAL A 19 -17.78 1.09 12.06
N TYR A 20 -17.43 -0.02 12.73
CA TYR A 20 -17.60 -1.38 12.22
C TYR A 20 -18.95 -2.02 12.55
N ARG A 21 -19.86 -1.29 13.21
CA ARG A 21 -21.15 -1.81 13.67
C ARG A 21 -22.06 -2.33 12.55
N GLU A 22 -21.94 -1.78 11.35
CA GLU A 22 -22.69 -2.20 10.15
C GLU A 22 -21.90 -3.17 9.26
N MET A 23 -20.69 -3.56 9.66
CA MET A 23 -19.85 -4.45 8.85
C MET A 23 -20.48 -5.85 8.79
N PRO A 24 -20.66 -6.45 7.59
CA PRO A 24 -21.25 -7.78 7.47
C PRO A 24 -20.44 -8.85 8.22
N GLY A 25 -21.12 -9.81 8.83
CA GLY A 25 -20.47 -10.91 9.56
C GLY A 25 -19.42 -11.65 8.74
N LYS A 26 -19.72 -11.96 7.48
CA LYS A 26 -18.75 -12.58 6.55
C LYS A 26 -17.44 -11.79 6.38
N VAL A 27 -17.51 -10.46 6.42
CA VAL A 27 -16.34 -9.58 6.30
C VAL A 27 -15.58 -9.52 7.63
N LEU A 28 -16.32 -9.46 8.75
CA LEU A 28 -15.75 -9.50 10.10
C LEU A 28 -14.99 -10.79 10.38
N ASP A 29 -15.54 -11.91 9.92
CA ASP A 29 -15.04 -13.28 10.12
C ASP A 29 -14.08 -13.73 9.00
N TYR A 30 -13.71 -12.83 8.09
CA TYR A 30 -12.82 -13.15 6.99
C TYR A 30 -11.40 -13.43 7.52
N PRO A 31 -10.78 -14.58 7.17
CA PRO A 31 -9.44 -14.92 7.64
C PRO A 31 -8.39 -13.98 7.03
N ILE A 32 -7.61 -13.34 7.88
CA ILE A 32 -6.52 -12.44 7.49
C ILE A 32 -5.20 -12.86 8.15
N THR A 33 -4.11 -12.69 7.40
CA THR A 33 -2.76 -12.94 7.91
C THR A 33 -2.00 -11.63 7.95
N ILE A 34 -2.10 -10.92 9.07
CA ILE A 34 -1.38 -9.65 9.29
C ILE A 34 -0.57 -9.69 10.59
N GLY A 35 0.50 -8.89 10.64
CA GLY A 35 1.27 -8.69 11.87
C GLY A 35 0.53 -7.85 12.92
N ASN A 36 0.99 -7.89 14.17
CA ASN A 36 0.40 -7.09 15.26
C ASN A 36 0.94 -5.64 15.27
N PHE A 37 0.54 -4.86 14.26
CA PHE A 37 0.90 -3.43 14.10
C PHE A 37 -0.34 -2.54 14.12
N LEU A 38 -1.22 -2.79 15.09
CA LEU A 38 -2.57 -2.25 15.16
C LEU A 38 -2.67 -1.14 16.21
N GLN A 39 -3.31 -0.04 15.83
CA GLN A 39 -3.54 1.11 16.69
C GLN A 39 -4.98 1.58 16.57
N GLU A 40 -5.60 1.83 17.72
CA GLU A 40 -6.88 2.51 17.79
C GLU A 40 -6.70 4.01 17.50
N LYS A 41 -7.65 4.56 16.75
CA LYS A 41 -7.80 5.99 16.52
C LYS A 41 -9.21 6.42 16.89
N ASN A 42 -9.35 7.70 17.24
CA ASN A 42 -10.65 8.31 17.41
C ASN A 42 -11.24 8.71 16.03
N GLY A 43 -12.53 8.98 15.99
CA GLY A 43 -13.22 9.35 14.77
C GLY A 43 -12.80 10.72 14.23
N GLU A 44 -12.32 11.66 15.07
CA GLU A 44 -11.84 12.97 14.60
C GLU A 44 -10.59 12.82 13.72
N ASP A 45 -9.64 11.98 14.14
CA ASP A 45 -8.38 11.72 13.44
C ASP A 45 -8.55 10.88 12.16
N SER A 46 -9.68 10.17 12.05
CA SER A 46 -9.93 9.21 10.96
C SER A 46 -11.14 9.56 10.10
N ALA A 47 -11.80 10.69 10.36
CA ALA A 47 -13.08 11.04 9.73
C ALA A 47 -13.05 11.03 8.20
N GLU A 48 -11.92 11.39 7.60
CA GLU A 48 -11.77 11.43 6.14
C GLU A 48 -11.74 10.06 5.46
N GLN A 49 -11.62 8.97 6.24
CA GLN A 49 -11.51 7.60 5.72
C GLN A 49 -12.83 6.81 5.82
N PHE A 50 -13.88 7.37 6.42
CA PHE A 50 -15.14 6.66 6.69
C PHE A 50 -16.35 7.54 6.37
N ALA A 51 -17.37 6.97 5.72
CA ALA A 51 -18.49 7.75 5.21
C ALA A 51 -19.26 8.48 6.31
N GLU A 52 -19.62 7.76 7.37
CA GLU A 52 -20.41 8.29 8.48
C GLU A 52 -19.68 9.41 9.24
N LEU A 53 -18.39 9.20 9.53
CA LEU A 53 -17.59 10.19 10.24
C LEU A 53 -17.34 11.43 9.37
N LEU A 54 -17.16 11.25 8.07
CA LEU A 54 -17.02 12.33 7.11
C LEU A 54 -18.29 13.16 7.01
N GLU A 55 -19.46 12.53 7.01
CA GLU A 55 -20.75 13.21 7.00
C GLU A 55 -20.93 14.07 8.26
N TYR A 56 -20.65 13.50 9.43
CA TYR A 56 -20.65 14.24 10.70
C TYR A 56 -19.73 15.47 10.62
N LYS A 57 -18.46 15.27 10.26
CA LYS A 57 -17.46 16.33 10.15
C LYS A 57 -17.88 17.42 9.15
N SER A 58 -18.44 17.02 8.02
CA SER A 58 -18.91 17.94 6.99
C SER A 58 -20.11 18.76 7.46
N ARG A 59 -21.03 18.15 8.21
CA ARG A 59 -22.18 18.86 8.80
C ARG A 59 -21.74 19.83 9.89
N LEU A 60 -20.82 19.43 10.77
CA LEU A 60 -20.22 20.33 11.76
C LEU A 60 -19.54 21.52 11.11
N LYS A 61 -18.74 21.28 10.07
CA LYS A 61 -18.12 22.34 9.29
C LYS A 61 -19.17 23.30 8.72
N ASN A 62 -20.22 22.78 8.09
CA ASN A 62 -21.28 23.59 7.49
C ASN A 62 -22.02 24.45 8.54
N VAL A 63 -22.39 23.88 9.69
CA VAL A 63 -23.05 24.64 10.76
C VAL A 63 -22.14 25.75 11.29
N LEU A 64 -20.84 25.48 11.46
CA LEU A 64 -19.87 26.49 11.88
C LEU A 64 -19.64 27.59 10.84
N GLU A 65 -19.59 27.23 9.55
CA GLU A 65 -19.42 28.17 8.44
C GLU A 65 -20.63 29.07 8.22
N ASN A 66 -21.80 28.68 8.75
CA ASN A 66 -23.04 29.45 8.72
C ASN A 66 -23.39 30.15 10.04
N ASP A 67 -22.64 29.91 11.12
CA ASP A 67 -22.86 30.55 12.41
C ASP A 67 -22.38 32.02 12.39
N PRO A 68 -23.28 33.03 12.57
CA PRO A 68 -22.91 34.44 12.45
C PRO A 68 -21.82 34.87 13.44
N GLU A 69 -21.82 34.31 14.65
CA GLU A 69 -20.84 34.65 15.67
C GLU A 69 -19.48 34.01 15.36
N TYR A 70 -19.48 32.76 14.91
CA TYR A 70 -18.27 32.07 14.46
C TYR A 70 -17.61 32.79 13.28
N ILE A 71 -18.40 33.20 12.28
CA ILE A 71 -17.95 34.00 11.13
C ILE A 71 -17.35 35.33 11.60
N ARG A 72 -18.02 36.02 12.53
CA ARG A 72 -17.53 37.28 13.11
C ARG A 72 -16.17 37.08 13.80
N ILE A 73 -16.04 36.07 14.64
CA ILE A 73 -14.79 35.77 15.36
C ILE A 73 -13.67 35.37 14.39
N ASN A 74 -13.98 34.61 13.33
CA ASN A 74 -13.05 34.30 12.25
C ASN A 74 -12.51 35.56 11.59
N ARG A 75 -13.39 36.46 11.16
CA ARG A 75 -13.00 37.74 10.53
C ARG A 75 -12.12 38.58 11.44
N ILE A 76 -12.48 38.71 12.72
CA ILE A 76 -11.66 39.44 13.70
C ILE A 76 -10.28 38.78 13.86
N SER A 77 -10.23 37.44 13.94
CA SER A 77 -8.97 36.70 14.07
C SER A 77 -8.06 36.88 12.85
N GLU A 78 -8.62 36.87 11.64
CA GLU A 78 -7.88 37.11 10.40
C GLU A 78 -7.37 38.55 10.30
N GLN A 79 -8.20 39.54 10.66
CA GLN A 79 -7.79 40.94 10.71
C GLN A 79 -6.63 41.13 11.69
N LEU A 80 -6.71 40.49 12.86
CA LEU A 80 -5.65 40.50 13.86
C LEU A 80 -4.35 39.90 13.30
N GLY A 81 -4.44 38.78 12.57
CA GLY A 81 -3.30 38.13 11.92
C GLY A 81 -2.69 38.96 10.77
N ARG A 82 -3.52 39.59 9.94
CA ARG A 82 -3.08 40.49 8.86
C ARG A 82 -2.39 41.73 9.41
N TRP A 83 -2.95 42.32 10.47
CA TRP A 83 -2.36 43.46 11.15
C TRP A 83 -0.96 43.14 11.71
N LEU A 84 -0.80 41.97 12.36
CA LEU A 84 0.53 41.51 12.80
C LEU A 84 1.54 41.39 11.66
N LYS A 85 1.11 40.80 10.53
CA LYS A 85 1.98 40.59 9.38
C LYS A 85 2.42 41.92 8.76
N ARG A 86 1.52 42.91 8.70
CA ARG A 86 1.85 44.27 8.23
C ARG A 86 2.83 44.98 9.17
N LYS A 87 2.56 45.02 10.47
CA LYS A 87 3.45 45.67 11.45
C LYS A 87 4.87 45.08 11.43
N LYS A 88 4.98 43.76 11.29
CA LYS A 88 6.28 43.06 11.19
C LYS A 88 7.05 43.37 9.90
N ASN A 89 6.35 43.75 8.83
CA ASN A 89 6.95 44.07 7.54
C ASN A 89 7.23 45.57 7.37
N GLU A 90 6.44 46.45 8.00
CA GLU A 90 6.54 47.90 7.90
C GLU A 90 7.48 48.53 8.94
N ALA A 91 7.61 47.91 10.12
CA ALA A 91 8.54 48.34 11.15
C ALA A 91 9.70 47.34 11.24
N GLY A 92 10.92 47.80 10.92
CA GLY A 92 12.16 47.11 11.33
C GLY A 92 12.34 47.07 12.86
N GLU A 93 11.41 47.64 13.63
CA GLU A 93 11.34 47.61 15.09
C GLU A 93 10.30 46.58 15.56
N GLY A 94 10.70 45.73 16.52
CA GLY A 94 9.83 44.70 17.08
C GLY A 94 8.66 45.24 17.91
N PHE A 95 7.67 44.38 18.17
CA PHE A 95 6.54 44.69 19.05
C PHE A 95 7.01 45.02 20.47
N THR A 96 6.38 46.02 21.12
CA THR A 96 6.61 46.25 22.56
C THR A 96 6.04 45.07 23.38
N GLN A 97 6.56 44.87 24.59
CA GLN A 97 6.07 43.81 25.48
C GLN A 97 4.58 43.97 25.81
N GLU A 98 4.11 45.21 25.97
CA GLU A 98 2.70 45.52 26.24
C GLU A 98 1.80 45.23 25.04
N GLU A 99 2.20 45.63 23.83
CA GLU A 99 1.46 45.31 22.59
C GLU A 99 1.32 43.79 22.41
N MET A 100 2.40 43.05 22.68
CA MET A 100 2.42 41.59 22.61
C MET A 100 1.51 40.94 23.67
N ALA A 101 1.43 41.51 24.86
CA ALA A 101 0.55 41.04 25.94
C ALA A 101 -0.94 41.23 25.59
N ILE A 102 -1.31 42.42 25.12
CA ILE A 102 -2.68 42.73 24.66
C ILE A 102 -3.08 41.80 23.51
N PHE A 103 -2.17 41.58 22.55
CA PHE A 103 -2.40 40.67 21.44
C PHE A 103 -2.67 39.23 21.92
N LYS A 104 -1.79 38.69 22.78
CA LYS A 104 -1.93 37.34 23.32
C LYS A 104 -3.25 37.19 24.06
N GLN A 105 -3.65 38.19 24.84
CA GLN A 105 -4.93 38.19 25.57
C GLN A 105 -6.13 38.19 24.62
N LYS A 106 -6.15 39.07 23.61
CA LYS A 106 -7.22 39.13 22.62
C LYS A 106 -7.32 37.85 21.80
N ARG A 107 -6.19 37.28 21.36
CA ARG A 107 -6.14 36.00 20.66
C ARG A 107 -6.66 34.85 21.53
N LYS A 108 -6.27 34.79 22.81
CA LYS A 108 -6.75 33.78 23.77
C LYS A 108 -8.26 33.88 23.97
N ARG A 109 -8.81 35.09 24.08
CA ARG A 109 -10.26 35.33 24.18
C ARG A 109 -11.01 34.85 22.93
N LEU A 110 -10.55 35.22 21.74
CA LEU A 110 -11.18 34.79 20.47
C LEU A 110 -11.11 33.27 20.29
N GLN A 111 -9.99 32.64 20.67
CA GLN A 111 -9.85 31.18 20.66
C GLN A 111 -10.80 30.49 21.65
N LYS A 112 -11.01 31.07 22.84
CA LYS A 112 -11.95 30.55 23.83
C LYS A 112 -13.39 30.60 23.28
N GLN A 113 -13.82 31.75 22.76
CA GLN A 113 -15.17 31.90 22.18
C GLN A 113 -15.40 30.95 21.00
N LYS A 114 -14.42 30.79 20.11
CA LYS A 114 -14.48 29.79 19.03
C LYS A 114 -14.67 28.36 19.52
N ARG A 115 -13.99 27.99 20.61
CA ARG A 115 -14.11 26.65 21.20
C ARG A 115 -15.47 26.45 21.84
N GLU A 116 -16.02 27.47 22.48
CA GLU A 116 -17.35 27.43 23.08
C GLU A 116 -18.43 27.21 22.01
N ILE A 117 -18.42 28.02 20.94
CA ILE A 117 -19.37 27.86 19.81
C ILE A 117 -19.19 26.49 19.16
N ARG A 118 -17.94 26.07 18.92
CA ARG A 118 -17.68 24.73 18.36
C ARG A 118 -18.23 23.63 19.24
N ARG A 119 -18.06 23.71 20.56
CA ARG A 119 -18.59 22.71 21.50
C ARG A 119 -20.11 22.69 21.50
N GLU A 120 -20.76 23.85 21.50
CA GLU A 120 -22.22 23.95 21.40
C GLU A 120 -22.74 23.31 20.11
N LYS A 121 -22.09 23.58 18.96
CA LYS A 121 -22.46 22.95 17.68
C LYS A 121 -22.15 21.46 17.63
N GLU A 122 -21.09 21.01 18.30
CA GLU A 122 -20.81 19.59 18.46
C GLU A 122 -21.89 18.89 19.31
N GLU A 123 -22.34 19.51 20.41
CA GLU A 123 -23.44 19.00 21.25
C GLU A 123 -24.77 18.94 20.47
N GLU A 124 -25.08 19.96 19.68
CA GLU A 124 -26.26 20.00 18.81
C GLU A 124 -26.25 18.84 17.79
N ILE A 125 -25.11 18.63 17.11
CA ILE A 125 -24.97 17.58 16.11
C ILE A 125 -24.95 16.19 16.75
N CYS A 126 -24.30 16.05 17.92
CA CYS A 126 -24.36 14.83 18.71
C CYS A 126 -25.81 14.45 19.04
N GLY A 127 -26.66 15.42 19.37
CA GLY A 127 -28.10 15.19 19.57
C GLY A 127 -28.85 14.70 18.32
N ILE A 128 -28.39 15.04 17.11
CA ILE A 128 -28.98 14.59 15.84
C ILE A 128 -28.55 13.17 15.49
N TYR A 129 -27.25 12.88 15.62
CA TYR A 129 -26.69 11.57 15.25
C TYR A 129 -26.84 10.52 16.36
N GLY A 130 -27.06 10.94 17.61
CA GLY A 130 -27.16 10.07 18.77
C GLY A 130 -25.81 9.57 19.29
N TYR A 131 -24.69 10.09 18.78
CA TYR A 131 -23.34 9.75 19.23
C TYR A 131 -22.37 10.93 19.02
N ASP A 132 -21.31 10.97 19.84
CA ASP A 132 -20.15 11.84 19.61
C ASP A 132 -19.14 11.14 18.72
N TYR A 133 -18.91 11.65 17.52
CA TYR A 133 -17.97 11.06 16.56
C TYR A 133 -16.52 10.98 17.10
N ARG A 134 -16.15 11.77 18.12
CA ARG A 134 -14.84 11.70 18.79
C ARG A 134 -14.68 10.45 19.65
N GLU A 135 -15.80 9.91 20.12
CA GLU A 135 -15.83 8.67 20.91
C GLU A 135 -15.84 7.42 20.03
N ILE A 136 -16.24 7.57 18.76
CA ILE A 136 -16.18 6.49 17.78
C ILE A 136 -14.72 6.11 17.53
N ARG A 137 -14.46 4.80 17.54
CA ARG A 137 -13.15 4.20 17.36
C ARG A 137 -13.00 3.59 15.98
N THR A 138 -11.78 3.68 15.48
CA THR A 138 -11.35 3.08 14.21
C THR A 138 -10.04 2.33 14.43
N MET A 139 -9.76 1.34 13.58
CA MET A 139 -8.56 0.52 13.65
C MET A 139 -7.63 0.85 12.49
N MET A 140 -6.40 1.23 12.83
CA MET A 140 -5.34 1.57 11.88
C MET A 140 -4.22 0.55 11.94
N TYR A 141 -3.73 0.13 10.79
CA TYR A 141 -2.64 -0.81 10.60
C TYR A 141 -1.38 -0.10 10.08
N LYS A 142 -0.22 -0.45 10.66
CA LYS A 142 1.12 0.06 10.29
C LYS A 142 1.20 1.59 10.17
N ASN A 143 0.46 2.33 10.99
CA ASN A 143 0.42 3.80 10.96
C ASN A 143 0.01 4.40 9.61
N THR A 144 -0.76 3.67 8.80
CA THR A 144 -1.03 4.08 7.41
C THR A 144 -2.48 3.85 7.01
N VAL A 145 -2.92 2.59 7.01
CA VAL A 145 -4.20 2.18 6.43
C VAL A 145 -5.21 1.83 7.50
N TYR A 146 -6.49 2.07 7.25
CA TYR A 146 -7.59 1.80 8.15
C TYR A 146 -8.39 0.60 7.67
N PHE A 147 -8.88 -0.23 8.59
CA PHE A 147 -9.81 -1.31 8.22
C PHE A 147 -11.10 -0.67 7.70
N SER A 148 -11.58 -1.15 6.58
CA SER A 148 -12.81 -0.71 5.92
C SER A 148 -13.46 -1.88 5.17
N TRP A 149 -14.58 -1.63 4.50
CA TRP A 149 -15.28 -2.61 3.69
C TRP A 149 -16.00 -1.93 2.54
N PHE A 150 -16.34 -2.72 1.53
CA PHE A 150 -16.81 -2.20 0.25
C PHE A 150 -18.04 -1.28 0.37
N TYR A 151 -19.00 -1.60 1.24
CA TYR A 151 -20.22 -0.79 1.38
C TYR A 151 -19.97 0.59 2.00
N ASP A 152 -19.06 0.73 2.96
CA ASP A 152 -18.66 2.04 3.47
C ASP A 152 -18.00 2.88 2.37
N LEU A 153 -17.10 2.26 1.60
CA LEU A 153 -16.48 2.92 0.45
C LEU A 153 -17.49 3.33 -0.61
N GLN A 154 -18.54 2.54 -0.86
CA GLN A 154 -19.61 2.91 -1.80
C GLN A 154 -20.39 4.15 -1.35
N LYS A 155 -20.59 4.35 -0.04
CA LYS A 155 -21.20 5.58 0.49
C LYS A 155 -20.34 6.80 0.16
N MET A 156 -19.00 6.65 0.17
CA MET A 156 -18.06 7.72 -0.20
C MET A 156 -17.88 7.89 -1.71
N PHE A 157 -17.89 6.77 -2.45
CA PHE A 157 -17.62 6.68 -3.89
C PHE A 157 -18.71 5.83 -4.58
N PRO A 158 -19.88 6.40 -4.89
CA PRO A 158 -21.00 5.67 -5.46
C PRO A 158 -20.68 4.92 -6.77
N GLN A 159 -19.65 5.36 -7.51
CA GLN A 159 -19.17 4.69 -8.72
C GLN A 159 -18.77 3.24 -8.48
N LEU A 160 -18.27 2.90 -7.28
CA LEU A 160 -17.87 1.54 -6.90
C LEU A 160 -19.04 0.53 -6.98
N ALA A 161 -20.29 0.99 -6.92
CA ALA A 161 -21.47 0.13 -7.11
C ALA A 161 -21.55 -0.53 -8.50
N LYS A 162 -20.85 0.03 -9.49
CA LYS A 162 -20.80 -0.51 -10.87
C LYS A 162 -19.77 -1.64 -11.05
N ILE A 163 -18.91 -1.90 -10.07
CA ILE A 163 -17.91 -2.98 -10.16
C ILE A 163 -18.62 -4.32 -10.32
N LYS A 164 -18.39 -5.00 -11.46
CA LYS A 164 -19.03 -6.29 -11.80
C LYS A 164 -18.45 -7.47 -11.02
N THR A 165 -17.19 -7.35 -10.64
CA THR A 165 -16.43 -8.25 -9.79
C THR A 165 -17.02 -8.27 -8.38
N GLY A 166 -17.90 -9.24 -8.09
CA GLY A 166 -18.70 -9.26 -6.85
C GLY A 166 -17.95 -9.72 -5.61
N ASP A 167 -16.90 -10.52 -5.75
CA ASP A 167 -16.17 -11.13 -4.64
C ASP A 167 -15.30 -10.15 -3.85
N ILE A 168 -14.78 -9.08 -4.46
CA ILE A 168 -14.12 -7.98 -3.71
C ILE A 168 -15.08 -7.31 -2.71
N ARG A 169 -16.40 -7.46 -2.89
CA ARG A 169 -17.41 -6.90 -1.98
C ARG A 169 -17.57 -7.73 -0.71
N GLU A 170 -17.10 -8.96 -0.72
CA GLU A 170 -17.24 -9.93 0.38
C GLU A 170 -15.98 -10.03 1.26
N ILE A 171 -14.91 -9.29 0.92
CA ILE A 171 -13.66 -9.27 1.68
C ILE A 171 -13.47 -7.93 2.40
N PRO A 172 -12.69 -7.90 3.49
CA PRO A 172 -12.31 -6.63 4.11
C PRO A 172 -11.32 -5.87 3.22
N LEU A 173 -11.30 -4.55 3.41
CA LEU A 173 -10.40 -3.65 2.70
C LEU A 173 -9.57 -2.84 3.70
N PHE A 174 -8.43 -2.35 3.24
CA PHE A 174 -7.55 -1.46 4.00
C PHE A 174 -7.33 -0.20 3.19
N VAL A 175 -7.67 0.95 3.76
CA VAL A 175 -7.73 2.21 3.00
C VAL A 175 -6.93 3.32 3.62
N SER A 176 -6.36 4.18 2.79
CA SER A 176 -5.74 5.43 3.21
C SER A 176 -5.91 6.51 2.16
N HIS A 177 -5.87 7.77 2.59
CA HIS A 177 -5.91 8.96 1.74
C HIS A 177 -7.17 9.10 0.86
N LEU A 178 -8.32 8.57 1.30
CA LEU A 178 -9.58 8.68 0.56
C LEU A 178 -10.03 10.13 0.33
N GLU A 179 -9.60 11.08 1.16
CA GLU A 179 -9.81 12.51 0.95
C GLU A 179 -9.21 13.01 -0.36
N GLN A 180 -8.04 12.48 -0.77
CA GLN A 180 -7.38 12.90 -2.00
C GLN A 180 -8.11 12.36 -3.23
N LEU A 181 -8.61 11.11 -3.16
CA LEU A 181 -9.44 10.56 -4.23
C LEU A 181 -10.74 11.37 -4.39
N ARG A 182 -11.41 11.72 -3.28
CA ARG A 182 -12.61 12.57 -3.33
C ARG A 182 -12.32 13.94 -3.92
N LYS A 183 -11.19 14.55 -3.55
CA LYS A 183 -10.73 15.82 -4.11
C LYS A 183 -10.49 15.71 -5.62
N ALA A 184 -9.80 14.68 -6.07
CA ALA A 184 -9.54 14.43 -7.49
C ALA A 184 -10.84 14.30 -8.28
N LEU A 185 -11.79 13.49 -7.77
CA LEU A 185 -13.09 13.28 -8.40
C LEU A 185 -13.93 14.57 -8.46
N ALA A 186 -13.95 15.35 -7.38
CA ALA A 186 -14.66 16.63 -7.35
C ALA A 186 -14.07 17.65 -8.34
N GLN A 187 -12.75 17.61 -8.55
CA GLN A 187 -12.02 18.49 -9.46
C GLN A 187 -11.96 17.94 -10.90
N LYS A 188 -12.44 16.71 -11.14
CA LYS A 188 -12.32 15.98 -12.41
C LYS A 188 -10.87 15.82 -12.87
N GLU A 189 -9.97 15.66 -11.92
CA GLU A 189 -8.55 15.38 -12.17
C GLU A 189 -8.38 13.94 -12.66
N PRO A 190 -7.41 13.67 -13.55
CA PRO A 190 -7.16 12.32 -14.04
C PRO A 190 -6.60 11.43 -12.92
N ILE A 191 -7.10 10.19 -12.87
CA ILE A 191 -6.72 9.18 -11.89
C ILE A 191 -5.82 8.13 -12.54
N GLY A 192 -4.66 7.89 -11.95
CA GLY A 192 -3.80 6.76 -12.27
C GLY A 192 -4.11 5.59 -11.35
N LEU A 193 -3.99 4.36 -11.84
CA LEU A 193 -4.09 3.15 -11.02
C LEU A 193 -2.82 2.33 -11.14
N VAL A 194 -2.38 1.77 -10.01
CA VAL A 194 -1.22 0.91 -9.90
C VAL A 194 -1.53 -0.29 -9.03
N GLY A 195 -0.92 -1.41 -9.35
CA GLY A 195 -1.08 -2.68 -8.64
C GLY A 195 -0.67 -3.81 -9.55
N GLY A 196 -0.40 -4.99 -8.99
CA GLY A 196 0.03 -6.13 -9.78
C GLY A 196 0.49 -7.29 -8.91
N PRO A 197 0.70 -8.46 -9.50
CA PRO A 197 1.24 -9.60 -8.77
C PRO A 197 2.74 -9.41 -8.48
N CYS A 198 3.20 -10.01 -7.39
CA CYS A 198 4.62 -10.29 -7.21
C CYS A 198 5.07 -11.28 -8.31
N LEU A 199 6.36 -11.27 -8.66
CA LEU A 199 6.83 -12.17 -9.73
C LEU A 199 6.69 -13.64 -9.30
N PHE A 200 7.15 -13.97 -8.10
CA PHE A 200 7.00 -15.29 -7.51
C PHE A 200 6.99 -15.22 -5.97
N GLY A 201 6.40 -16.24 -5.33
CA GLY A 201 6.37 -16.41 -3.88
C GLY A 201 7.21 -17.57 -3.39
N VAL A 202 6.96 -18.01 -2.15
CA VAL A 202 7.63 -19.15 -1.52
C VAL A 202 7.42 -20.44 -2.34
N ASP A 203 8.43 -21.28 -2.39
CA ASP A 203 8.48 -22.60 -3.03
C ASP A 203 8.28 -22.57 -4.56
N GLU A 204 8.56 -21.43 -5.21
CA GLU A 204 8.39 -21.26 -6.67
C GLU A 204 9.70 -21.15 -7.44
N VAL A 205 10.69 -20.43 -6.93
CA VAL A 205 11.99 -20.27 -7.58
C VAL A 205 13.09 -20.53 -6.57
N PHE A 206 14.01 -21.42 -6.93
CA PHE A 206 15.11 -21.82 -6.08
C PHE A 206 16.45 -21.51 -6.71
N LEU A 207 17.41 -21.24 -5.85
CA LEU A 207 18.82 -21.17 -6.18
C LEU A 207 19.52 -22.38 -5.56
N GLU A 208 20.10 -23.24 -6.38
CA GLU A 208 20.80 -24.45 -5.98
C GLU A 208 22.31 -24.23 -6.11
N MET A 209 23.04 -24.30 -5.01
CA MET A 209 24.50 -24.15 -4.96
C MET A 209 25.17 -25.49 -4.67
N THR A 210 26.27 -25.77 -5.37
CA THR A 210 27.18 -26.89 -5.10
C THR A 210 28.59 -26.35 -4.89
N THR A 211 29.25 -26.81 -3.83
CA THR A 211 30.66 -26.51 -3.54
C THR A 211 31.58 -27.59 -4.11
N ASP A 212 32.86 -27.27 -4.25
CA ASP A 212 33.95 -28.13 -4.72
C ASP A 212 34.11 -29.46 -3.94
N ASN A 213 33.75 -29.44 -2.65
CA ASN A 213 33.73 -30.62 -1.79
C ASN A 213 32.41 -31.43 -1.87
N GLY A 214 31.47 -31.02 -2.73
CA GLY A 214 30.20 -31.67 -2.96
C GLY A 214 29.07 -31.29 -1.99
N GLU A 215 29.26 -30.30 -1.09
CA GLU A 215 28.15 -29.76 -0.29
C GLU A 215 27.10 -29.13 -1.21
N ARG A 216 25.83 -29.44 -0.97
CA ARG A 216 24.70 -28.87 -1.69
C ARG A 216 23.81 -28.05 -0.77
N ALA A 217 23.40 -26.89 -1.26
CA ALA A 217 22.43 -26.04 -0.60
C ALA A 217 21.39 -25.55 -1.60
N VAL A 218 20.13 -25.52 -1.18
CA VAL A 218 19.01 -25.02 -1.97
C VAL A 218 18.42 -23.86 -1.19
N PHE A 219 18.17 -22.74 -1.85
CA PHE A 219 17.62 -21.54 -1.25
C PHE A 219 16.37 -21.12 -1.99
N ASP A 220 15.36 -20.68 -1.26
CA ASP A 220 14.17 -20.08 -1.83
C ASP A 220 14.43 -18.61 -2.18
N CYS A 221 14.26 -18.23 -3.44
CA CYS A 221 14.57 -16.88 -3.93
C CYS A 221 13.61 -15.80 -3.41
N SER A 222 12.42 -16.16 -2.92
CA SER A 222 11.44 -15.20 -2.39
C SER A 222 11.75 -14.78 -0.94
N CYS A 223 12.29 -15.72 -0.14
CA CYS A 223 12.54 -15.48 1.29
C CYS A 223 14.02 -15.51 1.68
N ASP A 224 14.93 -15.84 0.75
CA ASP A 224 16.38 -15.87 0.96
C ASP A 224 16.77 -16.85 2.09
N ARG A 225 16.06 -17.97 2.20
CA ARG A 225 16.29 -18.99 3.23
C ARG A 225 16.65 -20.32 2.63
N ARG A 226 17.56 -21.03 3.30
CA ARG A 226 17.93 -22.40 2.98
C ARG A 226 16.74 -23.35 3.16
N CYS A 227 16.43 -24.11 2.12
CA CYS A 227 15.43 -25.17 2.09
C CYS A 227 16.10 -26.50 2.45
N LEU A 228 16.29 -26.77 3.75
CA LEU A 228 16.70 -28.11 4.20
C LEU A 228 15.47 -28.95 4.53
N VAL A 229 15.40 -30.17 4.01
CA VAL A 229 14.46 -31.18 4.51
C VAL A 229 14.87 -31.53 5.94
N GLY A 230 14.13 -31.00 6.93
CA GLY A 230 14.27 -31.39 8.35
C GLY A 230 15.21 -30.55 9.22
N ASN A 231 15.64 -29.35 8.79
CA ASN A 231 16.44 -28.46 9.65
C ASN A 231 16.03 -26.97 9.49
N ASP A 232 15.82 -26.29 10.62
CA ASP A 232 15.49 -24.86 10.74
C ASP A 232 16.74 -23.95 10.65
N GLU A 233 17.74 -24.29 9.83
CA GLU A 233 18.90 -23.42 9.66
C GLU A 233 18.50 -22.14 8.92
N LYS A 234 18.63 -20.99 9.59
CA LYS A 234 18.28 -19.65 9.07
C LYS A 234 19.39 -19.04 8.21
N GLU A 235 20.21 -19.86 7.58
CA GLU A 235 21.28 -19.37 6.72
C GLU A 235 20.69 -18.77 5.43
N THR A 236 21.16 -17.57 5.10
CA THR A 236 20.83 -16.84 3.87
C THR A 236 21.78 -17.20 2.72
N ILE A 237 21.43 -16.83 1.49
CA ILE A 237 22.30 -17.06 0.33
C ILE A 237 23.64 -16.33 0.52
N GLU A 238 23.60 -15.08 0.97
CA GLU A 238 24.82 -14.27 1.22
C GLU A 238 25.73 -14.92 2.27
N GLU A 239 25.17 -15.36 3.41
CA GLU A 239 25.93 -16.03 4.48
C GLU A 239 26.56 -17.34 3.99
N PHE A 240 25.87 -18.11 3.14
CA PHE A 240 26.43 -19.33 2.55
C PHE A 240 27.61 -19.03 1.61
N ILE A 241 27.48 -18.00 0.77
CA ILE A 241 28.57 -17.56 -0.12
C ILE A 241 29.77 -17.08 0.69
N GLU A 242 29.55 -16.26 1.73
CA GLU A 242 30.61 -15.72 2.59
C GLU A 242 31.34 -16.80 3.39
N ARG A 243 30.67 -17.91 3.72
CA ARG A 243 31.27 -19.07 4.40
C ARG A 243 32.09 -19.95 3.45
N HIS A 244 31.80 -19.88 2.15
CA HIS A 244 32.45 -20.68 1.10
C HIS A 244 33.05 -19.82 -0.02
N PRO A 245 33.85 -18.78 0.30
CA PRO A 245 34.45 -17.95 -0.73
C PRO A 245 35.38 -18.82 -1.57
N GLU A 246 35.22 -18.75 -2.89
CA GLU A 246 36.02 -19.49 -3.88
C GLU A 246 35.81 -21.02 -3.93
N LYS A 247 34.84 -21.56 -3.18
CA LYS A 247 34.52 -23.00 -3.19
C LYS A 247 33.25 -23.35 -3.95
N ILE A 248 32.43 -22.36 -4.32
CA ILE A 248 31.19 -22.61 -5.06
C ILE A 248 31.54 -22.91 -6.51
N GLU A 249 31.40 -24.16 -6.92
CA GLU A 249 31.73 -24.63 -8.27
C GLU A 249 30.57 -24.46 -9.25
N ALA A 250 29.33 -24.51 -8.74
CA ALA A 250 28.13 -24.48 -9.57
C ALA A 250 26.96 -23.86 -8.83
N VAL A 251 26.20 -23.06 -9.57
CA VAL A 251 24.93 -22.49 -9.12
C VAL A 251 23.93 -22.68 -10.26
N ARG A 252 22.69 -23.05 -9.92
CA ARG A 252 21.58 -23.26 -10.87
C ARG A 252 20.30 -22.61 -10.35
N ILE A 253 19.44 -22.20 -11.27
CA ILE A 253 18.11 -21.70 -10.97
C ILE A 253 17.10 -22.80 -11.30
N ARG A 254 16.23 -23.11 -10.34
CA ARG A 254 15.13 -24.05 -10.53
C ARG A 254 13.81 -23.32 -10.41
N ASN A 255 13.11 -23.21 -11.53
CA ASN A 255 11.77 -22.65 -11.60
C ASN A 255 10.70 -23.75 -11.47
N CYS A 256 9.93 -23.67 -10.40
CA CYS A 256 8.82 -24.56 -10.06
C CYS A 256 7.45 -23.86 -10.17
N LYS A 257 7.41 -22.58 -10.57
CA LYS A 257 6.14 -21.86 -10.74
C LYS A 257 5.35 -22.49 -11.88
N LYS A 258 4.11 -22.88 -11.60
CA LYS A 258 3.28 -23.65 -12.55
C LYS A 258 2.30 -22.80 -13.37
N GLY A 259 2.29 -21.49 -13.13
CA GLY A 259 1.37 -20.54 -13.76
C GLY A 259 0.97 -19.43 -12.79
N VAL A 260 -0.22 -18.87 -13.00
CA VAL A 260 -0.79 -17.80 -12.18
C VAL A 260 -1.78 -18.38 -11.16
N THR A 261 -1.62 -18.00 -9.90
CA THR A 261 -2.52 -18.37 -8.79
C THR A 261 -3.80 -17.55 -8.81
N ARG A 262 -4.82 -17.96 -8.04
CA ARG A 262 -6.07 -17.19 -7.94
C ARG A 262 -5.81 -15.77 -7.42
N GLN A 263 -4.98 -15.63 -6.41
CA GLN A 263 -4.66 -14.32 -5.83
C GLN A 263 -3.98 -13.39 -6.83
N GLU A 264 -3.00 -13.89 -7.59
CA GLU A 264 -2.32 -13.10 -8.63
C GLU A 264 -3.29 -12.67 -9.75
N TYR A 265 -4.19 -13.55 -10.18
CA TYR A 265 -5.24 -13.22 -11.14
C TYR A 265 -6.23 -12.18 -10.60
N ASP A 266 -6.66 -12.33 -9.36
CA ASP A 266 -7.59 -11.40 -8.72
C ASP A 266 -6.96 -10.04 -8.49
N SER A 267 -5.65 -9.96 -8.19
CA SER A 267 -4.91 -8.69 -8.15
C SER A 267 -5.05 -7.90 -9.46
N ILE A 268 -4.88 -8.58 -10.60
CA ILE A 268 -5.02 -7.96 -11.93
C ILE A 268 -6.49 -7.57 -12.17
N ARG A 269 -7.43 -8.48 -11.89
CA ARG A 269 -8.87 -8.25 -12.14
C ARG A 269 -9.44 -7.10 -11.29
N TYR A 270 -9.03 -6.99 -10.03
CA TYR A 270 -9.46 -5.91 -9.14
C TYR A 270 -8.96 -4.56 -9.63
N LEU A 271 -7.70 -4.47 -10.07
CA LEU A 271 -7.13 -3.26 -10.64
C LEU A 271 -7.95 -2.74 -11.84
N PHE A 272 -8.24 -3.61 -12.82
CA PHE A 272 -9.07 -3.23 -13.97
C PHE A 272 -10.51 -2.87 -13.58
N SER A 273 -11.10 -3.59 -12.61
CA SER A 273 -12.45 -3.32 -12.13
C SER A 273 -12.58 -1.95 -11.47
N VAL A 274 -11.60 -1.56 -10.66
CA VAL A 274 -11.55 -0.25 -10.00
C VAL A 274 -11.25 0.86 -11.02
N ALA A 275 -10.38 0.59 -12.00
CA ALA A 275 -10.09 1.53 -13.08
C ALA A 275 -11.33 1.84 -13.94
N GLU A 276 -12.17 0.83 -14.27
CA GLU A 276 -13.39 1.00 -15.06
C GLU A 276 -14.33 2.03 -14.45
N VAL A 277 -14.50 2.01 -13.13
CA VAL A 277 -15.48 2.88 -12.44
C VAL A 277 -14.97 4.30 -12.18
N PHE A 278 -13.65 4.49 -12.19
CA PHE A 278 -13.02 5.81 -12.04
C PHE A 278 -12.51 6.39 -13.35
N ASP A 279 -12.73 5.73 -14.49
CA ASP A 279 -12.19 6.13 -15.81
C ASP A 279 -10.67 6.37 -15.76
N GLY A 280 -9.98 5.51 -15.00
CA GLY A 280 -8.57 5.71 -14.67
C GLY A 280 -7.64 5.00 -15.64
N LYS A 281 -6.39 5.49 -15.72
CA LYS A 281 -5.33 4.89 -16.53
C LYS A 281 -4.50 3.92 -15.70
N ILE A 282 -4.28 2.72 -16.21
CA ILE A 282 -3.63 1.65 -15.45
C ILE A 282 -2.15 1.58 -15.79
N VAL A 283 -1.29 1.42 -14.79
CA VAL A 283 0.08 0.92 -15.00
C VAL A 283 0.33 -0.27 -14.08
N ILE A 284 0.74 -1.40 -14.67
CA ILE A 284 1.03 -2.65 -13.97
C ILE A 284 2.55 -2.84 -13.92
N PRO A 285 3.20 -2.66 -12.77
CA PRO A 285 4.59 -3.07 -12.61
C PRO A 285 4.67 -4.59 -12.49
N LEU A 286 5.53 -5.22 -13.29
CA LEU A 286 6.05 -6.56 -13.00
C LEU A 286 7.45 -6.36 -12.42
N PRO A 287 7.71 -6.71 -11.15
CA PRO A 287 8.87 -6.21 -10.41
C PRO A 287 10.20 -6.91 -10.78
N ASP A 288 10.32 -7.47 -11.99
CA ASP A 288 11.52 -8.18 -12.45
C ASP A 288 12.80 -7.33 -12.35
N LEU A 289 12.70 -6.03 -12.66
CA LEU A 289 13.76 -5.03 -12.45
C LEU A 289 14.31 -5.00 -11.03
N SER A 290 13.42 -5.03 -10.04
CA SER A 290 13.81 -5.04 -8.62
C SER A 290 14.45 -6.37 -8.24
N TYR A 291 13.90 -7.47 -8.74
CA TYR A 291 14.39 -8.83 -8.47
C TYR A 291 15.78 -9.08 -9.07
N PHE A 292 16.06 -8.53 -10.25
CA PHE A 292 17.40 -8.61 -10.87
C PHE A 292 18.45 -7.92 -10.02
N LYS A 293 18.20 -6.68 -9.58
CA LYS A 293 19.12 -5.95 -8.70
C LYS A 293 19.27 -6.63 -7.34
N TYR A 294 18.19 -7.23 -6.84
CA TYR A 294 18.22 -7.97 -5.59
C TYR A 294 19.12 -9.21 -5.69
N MET A 295 18.96 -10.01 -6.75
CA MET A 295 19.77 -11.19 -6.99
C MET A 295 21.24 -10.82 -7.27
N GLU A 296 21.49 -9.80 -8.08
CA GLU A 296 22.84 -9.31 -8.38
C GLU A 296 23.58 -8.88 -7.11
N ALA A 297 22.90 -8.18 -6.19
CA ALA A 297 23.47 -7.79 -4.90
C ALA A 297 23.80 -8.99 -4.01
N ILE A 298 22.94 -10.01 -3.99
CA ILE A 298 23.17 -11.25 -3.21
C ILE A 298 24.37 -12.03 -3.75
N LEU A 299 24.51 -12.10 -5.08
CA LEU A 299 25.55 -12.87 -5.74
C LEU A 299 26.88 -12.10 -5.91
N GLN A 300 27.00 -10.89 -5.35
CA GLN A 300 28.16 -10.01 -5.56
C GLN A 300 29.51 -10.65 -5.22
N ASN A 301 29.53 -11.56 -4.23
CA ASN A 301 30.73 -12.24 -3.73
C ASN A 301 31.06 -13.55 -4.47
N LEU A 302 30.28 -13.92 -5.50
CA LEU A 302 30.65 -15.02 -6.39
C LEU A 302 31.72 -14.58 -7.40
N GLU A 303 32.45 -15.56 -7.92
CA GLU A 303 33.36 -15.37 -9.05
C GLU A 303 32.59 -14.77 -10.24
N GLU A 304 33.21 -13.82 -10.95
CA GLU A 304 32.52 -12.97 -11.94
C GLU A 304 31.88 -13.78 -13.06
N THR A 305 32.59 -14.75 -13.63
CA THR A 305 32.05 -15.58 -14.73
C THR A 305 30.89 -16.46 -14.26
N LEU A 306 30.97 -17.02 -13.04
CA LEU A 306 29.87 -17.76 -12.44
C LEU A 306 28.67 -16.85 -12.17
N ARG A 307 28.89 -15.66 -11.61
CA ARG A 307 27.85 -14.67 -11.33
C ARG A 307 27.10 -14.25 -12.59
N GLU A 308 27.81 -13.92 -13.67
CA GLU A 308 27.22 -13.53 -14.95
C GLU A 308 26.32 -14.64 -15.51
N LYS A 309 26.82 -15.89 -15.52
CA LYS A 309 26.06 -17.06 -15.98
C LYS A 309 24.78 -17.28 -15.19
N VAL A 310 24.85 -17.19 -13.87
CA VAL A 310 23.68 -17.38 -12.99
C VAL A 310 22.66 -16.27 -13.17
N MET A 311 23.12 -15.03 -13.34
CA MET A 311 22.25 -13.89 -13.60
C MET A 311 21.54 -14.01 -14.95
N GLU A 312 22.20 -14.54 -15.98
CA GLU A 312 21.57 -14.86 -17.26
C GLU A 312 20.46 -15.90 -17.10
N GLU A 313 20.76 -17.03 -16.44
CA GLU A 313 19.77 -18.08 -16.15
C GLU A 313 18.59 -17.55 -15.33
N PHE A 314 18.86 -16.72 -14.32
CA PHE A 314 17.81 -16.11 -13.48
C PHE A 314 16.92 -15.15 -14.27
N ARG A 315 17.49 -14.35 -15.19
CA ARG A 315 16.71 -13.46 -16.07
C ARG A 315 15.81 -14.26 -16.99
N GLU A 316 16.31 -15.33 -17.60
CA GLU A 316 15.50 -16.19 -18.46
C GLU A 316 14.31 -16.78 -17.70
N GLU A 317 14.50 -17.30 -16.49
CA GLU A 317 13.40 -17.84 -15.69
C GLU A 317 12.39 -16.78 -15.27
N CYS A 318 12.86 -15.60 -14.87
CA CYS A 318 11.98 -14.46 -14.60
C CYS A 318 11.18 -14.04 -15.83
N TYR A 319 11.76 -14.04 -17.03
CA TYR A 319 11.04 -13.72 -18.26
C TYR A 319 9.94 -14.73 -18.58
N ARG A 320 10.18 -16.02 -18.37
CA ARG A 320 9.14 -17.06 -18.54
C ARG A 320 7.97 -16.83 -17.59
N ILE A 321 8.24 -16.43 -16.35
CA ILE A 321 7.19 -16.08 -15.38
C ILE A 321 6.45 -14.80 -15.81
N THR A 322 7.19 -13.77 -16.24
CA THR A 322 6.63 -12.53 -16.79
C THR A 322 5.69 -12.81 -17.97
N ASP A 323 6.03 -13.73 -18.87
CA ASP A 323 5.18 -14.11 -20.00
C ASP A 323 3.81 -14.64 -19.56
N HIS A 324 3.75 -15.45 -18.50
CA HIS A 324 2.47 -15.89 -17.93
C HIS A 324 1.60 -14.73 -17.45
N TYR A 325 2.20 -13.72 -16.81
CA TYR A 325 1.45 -12.54 -16.38
C TYR A 325 1.00 -11.68 -17.55
N LEU A 326 1.84 -11.50 -18.58
CA LEU A 326 1.46 -10.76 -19.78
C LEU A 326 0.25 -11.40 -20.49
N ASP A 327 0.20 -12.72 -20.58
CA ASP A 327 -0.95 -13.44 -21.12
C ASP A 327 -2.23 -13.18 -20.31
N VAL A 328 -2.14 -13.30 -18.99
CA VAL A 328 -3.29 -13.05 -18.10
C VAL A 328 -3.75 -11.59 -18.15
N ILE A 329 -2.82 -10.63 -18.12
CA ILE A 329 -3.14 -9.20 -18.21
C ILE A 329 -3.88 -8.91 -19.52
N ARG A 330 -3.40 -9.43 -20.65
CA ARG A 330 -4.07 -9.29 -21.95
C ARG A 330 -5.50 -9.84 -21.91
N HIS A 331 -5.68 -11.05 -21.38
CA HIS A 331 -7.00 -11.66 -21.29
C HIS A 331 -7.97 -10.91 -20.36
N VAL A 332 -7.47 -10.34 -19.25
CA VAL A 332 -8.30 -9.49 -18.40
C VAL A 332 -8.66 -8.20 -19.13
N ALA A 333 -7.70 -7.56 -19.80
CA ALA A 333 -7.90 -6.30 -20.52
C ALA A 333 -8.96 -6.38 -21.63
N GLU A 334 -9.11 -7.54 -22.29
CA GLU A 334 -10.17 -7.79 -23.28
C GLU A 334 -11.58 -7.50 -22.74
N LYS A 335 -11.80 -7.66 -21.43
CA LYS A 335 -13.08 -7.40 -20.77
C LYS A 335 -13.32 -5.90 -20.51
N TYR A 336 -12.30 -5.07 -20.70
CA TYR A 336 -12.30 -3.63 -20.44
C TYR A 336 -11.74 -2.82 -21.62
N PRO A 337 -12.34 -2.92 -22.82
CA PRO A 337 -11.75 -2.41 -24.08
C PRO A 337 -11.60 -0.88 -24.15
N LYS A 338 -12.16 -0.14 -23.19
CA LYS A 338 -12.07 1.33 -23.13
C LYS A 338 -10.93 1.83 -22.25
N LEU A 339 -10.32 0.95 -21.45
CA LEU A 339 -9.27 1.36 -20.52
C LEU A 339 -7.90 1.38 -21.22
N SER A 340 -7.14 2.43 -20.93
CA SER A 340 -5.72 2.48 -21.28
C SER A 340 -4.91 1.81 -20.18
N TYR A 341 -4.01 0.91 -20.57
CA TYR A 341 -3.08 0.28 -19.63
C TYR A 341 -1.67 0.18 -20.23
N LEU A 342 -0.66 0.24 -19.36
CA LEU A 342 0.72 -0.08 -19.66
C LEU A 342 1.22 -1.16 -18.69
N VAL A 343 2.11 -2.02 -19.15
CA VAL A 343 2.82 -2.99 -18.30
C VAL A 343 4.29 -2.61 -18.33
N VAL A 344 4.91 -2.46 -17.16
CA VAL A 344 6.32 -2.07 -17.04
C VAL A 344 7.10 -3.25 -16.50
N HIS A 345 8.06 -3.71 -17.28
CA HIS A 345 8.95 -4.83 -16.96
C HIS A 345 10.26 -4.64 -17.72
N ASP A 346 11.27 -5.46 -17.43
CA ASP A 346 12.63 -5.23 -17.91
C ASP A 346 12.77 -5.22 -19.45
N ARG A 347 12.05 -6.11 -20.13
CA ARG A 347 12.06 -6.17 -21.61
C ARG A 347 11.37 -4.98 -22.30
N GLU A 348 10.56 -4.18 -21.61
CA GLU A 348 9.99 -2.94 -22.17
C GLU A 348 10.97 -1.78 -21.98
N VAL A 349 11.98 -1.73 -22.85
CA VAL A 349 13.15 -0.84 -22.72
C VAL A 349 12.74 0.62 -22.57
N GLU A 350 11.83 1.12 -23.42
CA GLU A 350 11.41 2.53 -23.41
C GLU A 350 10.74 2.91 -22.08
N LEU A 351 9.83 2.07 -21.58
CA LEU A 351 9.12 2.32 -20.32
C LEU A 351 10.05 2.19 -19.11
N ARG A 352 10.98 1.23 -19.15
CA ARG A 352 12.01 1.04 -18.12
C ARG A 352 12.93 2.26 -18.03
N GLU A 353 13.41 2.77 -19.15
CA GLU A 353 14.28 3.95 -19.19
C GLU A 353 13.54 5.18 -18.69
N LEU A 354 12.29 5.37 -19.12
CA LEU A 354 11.46 6.47 -18.66
C LEU A 354 11.20 6.41 -17.15
N PHE A 355 10.98 5.21 -16.59
CA PHE A 355 10.88 5.01 -15.14
C PHE A 355 12.15 5.47 -14.41
N TYR A 356 13.34 5.05 -14.87
CA TYR A 356 14.60 5.44 -14.25
C TYR A 356 14.89 6.93 -14.40
N GLU A 357 14.53 7.54 -15.53
CA GLU A 357 14.67 8.99 -15.75
C GLU A 357 13.77 9.78 -14.79
N LYS A 358 12.48 9.43 -14.71
CA LYS A 358 11.47 10.21 -13.97
C LYS A 358 11.61 10.10 -12.46
N ARG A 359 12.09 8.96 -11.95
CA ARG A 359 12.27 8.78 -10.50
C ARG A 359 13.53 9.47 -9.96
N ARG A 360 14.56 9.65 -10.80
CA ARG A 360 15.89 10.13 -10.38
C ARG A 360 15.85 11.43 -9.55
N PRO A 361 15.08 12.47 -9.92
CA PRO A 361 14.99 13.71 -9.14
C PRO A 361 14.49 13.53 -7.70
N TYR A 362 13.73 12.47 -7.42
CA TYR A 362 13.20 12.18 -6.08
C TYR A 362 14.21 11.45 -5.18
N LEU A 363 15.25 10.88 -5.77
CA LEU A 363 16.27 10.10 -5.08
C LEU A 363 17.53 10.93 -4.80
N GLU A 364 17.92 11.78 -5.75
CA GLU A 364 19.11 12.63 -5.65
C GLU A 364 19.00 13.63 -4.49
N GLY A 365 20.02 13.68 -3.62
CA GLY A 365 20.09 14.61 -2.50
C GLY A 365 19.11 14.35 -1.34
N SER A 366 18.31 13.28 -1.41
CA SER A 366 17.31 12.95 -0.38
C SER A 366 17.94 12.27 0.83
N THR A 367 17.96 12.97 1.98
CA THR A 367 18.38 12.39 3.28
C THR A 367 17.49 11.23 3.71
N TYR A 368 16.26 11.15 3.20
CA TYR A 368 15.37 10.02 3.47
C TYR A 368 15.88 8.72 2.83
N MET A 369 16.55 8.80 1.67
CA MET A 369 17.11 7.63 0.99
C MET A 369 18.18 6.93 1.84
N GLN A 370 18.88 7.65 2.72
CA GLN A 370 19.83 7.02 3.66
C GLN A 370 19.16 6.11 4.68
N LYS A 371 17.84 6.23 4.90
CA LYS A 371 17.09 5.49 5.94
C LYS A 371 16.00 4.58 5.35
N ILE A 372 16.00 4.35 4.04
CA ILE A 372 14.90 3.65 3.35
C ILE A 372 14.86 2.15 3.65
N THR A 373 16.04 1.56 3.86
CA THR A 373 16.27 0.17 4.26
C THR A 373 17.49 0.11 5.18
N GLY A 374 17.55 -0.91 6.04
CA GLY A 374 18.74 -1.19 6.87
C GLY A 374 19.78 -2.08 6.18
N ARG A 375 19.50 -2.56 4.95
CA ARG A 375 20.41 -3.37 4.13
C ARG A 375 20.94 -2.53 2.98
N ASP A 376 22.11 -1.92 3.16
CA ASP A 376 22.68 -0.99 2.18
C ASP A 376 22.99 -1.66 0.83
N THR A 377 23.40 -2.94 0.82
CA THR A 377 23.71 -3.70 -0.41
C THR A 377 22.49 -3.91 -1.30
N ARG A 378 21.29 -4.01 -0.73
CA ARG A 378 20.03 -4.29 -1.46
C ARG A 378 19.18 -3.04 -1.67
N LYS A 379 19.75 -1.86 -1.41
CA LYS A 379 19.02 -0.60 -1.38
C LYS A 379 18.38 -0.24 -2.71
N GLU A 380 19.09 -0.38 -3.82
CA GLU A 380 18.55 -0.05 -5.15
C GLU A 380 17.35 -0.94 -5.51
N ALA A 381 17.40 -2.25 -5.24
CA ALA A 381 16.27 -3.14 -5.46
C ALA A 381 15.02 -2.70 -4.66
N VAL A 382 15.21 -2.33 -3.40
CA VAL A 382 14.12 -1.82 -2.54
C VAL A 382 13.57 -0.49 -3.05
N VAL A 383 14.44 0.41 -3.53
CA VAL A 383 14.03 1.69 -4.11
C VAL A 383 13.23 1.49 -5.40
N ASP A 384 13.67 0.57 -6.27
CA ASP A 384 12.92 0.17 -7.48
C ASP A 384 11.50 -0.25 -7.11
N TYR A 385 11.38 -1.20 -6.17
CA TYR A 385 10.09 -1.74 -5.75
C TYR A 385 9.14 -0.65 -5.22
N ILE A 386 9.65 0.24 -4.35
CA ILE A 386 8.84 1.31 -3.76
C ILE A 386 8.41 2.34 -4.80
N THR A 387 9.32 2.75 -5.68
CA THR A 387 9.07 3.84 -6.63
C THR A 387 8.25 3.42 -7.84
N MET A 388 8.12 2.11 -8.11
CA MET A 388 7.20 1.59 -9.12
C MET A 388 5.72 1.94 -8.83
N LEU A 389 5.34 2.18 -7.58
CA LEU A 389 4.00 2.64 -7.24
C LEU A 389 3.67 4.04 -7.82
N ALA A 390 4.68 4.83 -8.20
CA ALA A 390 4.50 6.14 -8.83
C ALA A 390 4.45 6.09 -10.37
N LEU A 391 4.47 4.90 -10.99
CA LEU A 391 4.48 4.78 -12.45
C LEU A 391 3.33 5.51 -13.17
N PRO A 392 2.07 5.52 -12.68
CA PRO A 392 1.03 6.30 -13.34
C PRO A 392 1.34 7.81 -13.37
N TYR A 393 1.96 8.34 -12.31
CA TYR A 393 2.43 9.72 -12.28
C TYR A 393 3.55 9.96 -13.30
N TYR A 394 4.53 9.05 -13.37
CA TYR A 394 5.66 9.19 -14.30
C TYR A 394 5.27 9.08 -15.78
N LEU A 395 4.39 8.13 -16.11
CA LEU A 395 4.07 7.78 -17.50
C LEU A 395 2.87 8.54 -18.05
N TYR A 396 1.87 8.81 -17.20
CA TYR A 396 0.64 9.50 -17.61
C TYR A 396 0.49 10.91 -17.03
N GLY A 397 1.37 11.34 -16.12
CA GLY A 397 1.26 12.63 -15.45
C GLY A 397 0.11 12.69 -14.45
N THR A 398 -0.43 11.56 -13.99
CA THR A 398 -1.55 11.53 -13.05
C THR A 398 -1.07 11.79 -11.63
N ARG A 399 -1.34 12.97 -11.08
CA ARG A 399 -0.99 13.33 -9.70
C ARG A 399 -1.63 12.41 -8.65
N TYR A 400 -2.89 12.01 -8.87
CA TYR A 400 -3.63 11.16 -7.95
C TYR A 400 -3.54 9.72 -8.41
N VAL A 401 -2.85 8.89 -7.62
CA VAL A 401 -2.56 7.50 -7.95
C VAL A 401 -3.27 6.59 -6.94
N VAL A 402 -4.11 5.68 -7.41
CA VAL A 402 -4.80 4.69 -6.59
C VAL A 402 -4.06 3.36 -6.68
N GLN A 403 -3.48 2.92 -5.58
CA GLN A 403 -2.93 1.58 -5.42
C GLN A 403 -4.06 0.59 -5.11
N VAL A 404 -4.20 -0.45 -5.94
CA VAL A 404 -5.11 -1.59 -5.72
C VAL A 404 -4.27 -2.84 -5.58
N ASP A 405 -4.03 -3.30 -4.34
CA ASP A 405 -3.00 -4.31 -4.07
C ASP A 405 -3.20 -5.09 -2.75
N SER A 406 -2.31 -6.02 -2.46
CA SER A 406 -2.23 -6.70 -1.17
C SER A 406 -1.94 -5.74 -0.01
N VAL A 407 -2.50 -6.02 1.16
CA VAL A 407 -2.20 -5.32 2.42
C VAL A 407 -0.72 -5.41 2.81
N ASP A 408 0.01 -6.42 2.33
CA ASP A 408 1.45 -6.54 2.56
C ASP A 408 2.22 -5.33 1.98
N GLU A 409 1.66 -4.65 0.97
CA GLU A 409 2.21 -3.44 0.32
C GLU A 409 2.00 -2.12 1.09
N THR A 410 1.40 -2.18 2.29
CA THR A 410 1.15 -0.99 3.12
C THR A 410 2.41 -0.13 3.31
N ASP A 411 3.55 -0.77 3.60
CA ASP A 411 4.81 -0.05 3.84
C ASP A 411 5.41 0.55 2.56
N SER A 412 5.33 -0.18 1.44
CA SER A 412 5.79 0.29 0.13
C SER A 412 5.04 1.57 -0.26
N GLY A 413 3.71 1.56 -0.15
CA GLY A 413 2.88 2.73 -0.44
C GLY A 413 3.18 3.93 0.45
N ARG A 414 3.31 3.72 1.77
CA ARG A 414 3.70 4.80 2.71
C ARG A 414 5.06 5.41 2.35
N LYS A 415 6.05 4.57 2.03
CA LYS A 415 7.38 5.05 1.62
C LYS A 415 7.32 5.80 0.29
N CYS A 416 6.54 5.31 -0.67
CA CYS A 416 6.35 5.97 -1.97
C CYS A 416 5.75 7.37 -1.80
N ASN A 417 4.68 7.52 -1.02
CA ASN A 417 4.11 8.85 -0.70
C ASN A 417 5.15 9.80 -0.10
N LYS A 418 5.97 9.30 0.82
CA LYS A 418 7.01 10.12 1.45
C LYS A 418 8.12 10.56 0.49
N ILE A 419 8.46 9.73 -0.50
CA ILE A 419 9.47 10.04 -1.52
C ILE A 419 9.01 11.18 -2.43
N HIS A 420 7.75 11.15 -2.86
CA HIS A 420 7.21 12.10 -3.83
C HIS A 420 6.62 13.36 -3.18
N GLY A 421 6.32 13.32 -1.89
CA GLY A 421 5.85 14.47 -1.14
C GLY A 421 4.56 15.05 -1.74
N GLY A 422 4.54 16.36 -2.02
CA GLY A 422 3.35 17.05 -2.53
C GLY A 422 3.13 16.96 -4.04
N ASP A 423 4.03 16.31 -4.78
CA ASP A 423 3.96 16.19 -6.25
C ASP A 423 2.95 15.13 -6.69
N MET A 424 2.80 14.08 -5.88
CA MET A 424 1.92 12.94 -6.12
C MET A 424 1.19 12.55 -4.84
N GLU A 425 -0.06 12.15 -4.95
CA GLU A 425 -0.85 11.59 -3.86
C GLU A 425 -1.13 10.10 -4.16
N LEU A 426 -0.54 9.20 -3.38
CA LEU A 426 -0.86 7.76 -3.43
C LEU A 426 -2.00 7.47 -2.44
N ILE A 427 -3.13 7.06 -3.00
CA ILE A 427 -4.31 6.55 -2.30
C ILE A 427 -4.22 5.03 -2.27
N GLN A 428 -4.47 4.40 -1.12
CA GLN A 428 -4.40 2.94 -1.03
C GLN A 428 -5.79 2.34 -0.86
N LEU A 429 -6.09 1.34 -1.68
CA LEU A 429 -7.23 0.44 -1.58
C LEU A 429 -6.68 -1.00 -1.59
N LEU A 430 -6.36 -1.51 -0.41
CA LEU A 430 -5.69 -2.80 -0.26
C LEU A 430 -6.65 -3.89 0.19
N TYR A 431 -6.33 -5.14 -0.11
CA TYR A 431 -7.09 -6.33 0.30
C TYR A 431 -6.17 -7.35 0.99
N PRO A 432 -6.72 -8.23 1.85
CA PRO A 432 -5.92 -9.29 2.45
C PRO A 432 -5.49 -10.32 1.41
N GLU A 433 -4.30 -10.89 1.61
CA GLU A 433 -3.89 -12.09 0.87
C GLU A 433 -4.79 -13.28 1.20
N TYR A 434 -5.02 -14.15 0.24
CA TYR A 434 -5.86 -15.32 0.41
C TYR A 434 -5.11 -16.41 1.16
N LEU A 435 -5.86 -17.09 2.04
CA LEU A 435 -5.39 -18.28 2.73
C LEU A 435 -5.21 -19.40 1.71
N SER A 436 -4.07 -20.09 1.80
CA SER A 436 -3.79 -21.25 0.95
C SER A 436 -4.57 -22.49 1.41
N ARG A 437 -4.46 -23.59 0.65
CA ARG A 437 -5.12 -24.86 0.99
C ARG A 437 -4.61 -25.49 2.29
N ASP A 438 -3.45 -25.08 2.80
CA ASP A 438 -2.94 -25.55 4.10
C ASP A 438 -3.68 -24.97 5.31
N GLY A 439 -4.55 -23.97 5.09
CA GLY A 439 -5.34 -23.32 6.14
C GLY A 439 -4.52 -22.50 7.14
N LYS A 440 -3.23 -22.25 6.88
CA LYS A 440 -2.29 -21.61 7.82
C LYS A 440 -1.52 -20.44 7.20
N ASN A 441 -1.09 -20.58 5.96
CA ASN A 441 -0.26 -19.61 5.26
C ASN A 441 -1.04 -18.95 4.12
N THR A 442 -0.61 -17.76 3.71
CA THR A 442 -1.13 -17.11 2.50
C THR A 442 -0.59 -17.81 1.25
N ILE A 443 -1.23 -17.62 0.09
CA ILE A 443 -0.78 -18.23 -1.17
C ILE A 443 0.68 -17.89 -1.49
N TYR A 444 1.12 -16.66 -1.24
CA TYR A 444 2.53 -16.27 -1.48
C TYR A 444 3.51 -16.90 -0.48
N ARG A 445 3.04 -17.43 0.65
CA ARG A 445 3.89 -17.92 1.76
C ARG A 445 3.75 -19.43 2.04
N THR A 446 3.05 -20.17 1.19
CA THR A 446 2.89 -21.63 1.32
C THR A 446 3.77 -22.39 0.31
N THR A 447 3.83 -23.72 0.46
CA THR A 447 4.49 -24.61 -0.50
C THR A 447 3.66 -24.79 -1.76
N ALA A 448 4.31 -25.11 -2.89
CA ALA A 448 3.72 -25.19 -4.22
C ALA A 448 2.52 -26.14 -4.31
N GLY A 449 2.46 -27.18 -3.47
CA GLY A 449 1.35 -28.13 -3.41
C GLY A 449 0.05 -27.56 -2.85
N TYR A 450 0.11 -26.49 -2.05
CA TYR A 450 -1.05 -25.83 -1.45
C TYR A 450 -1.48 -24.55 -2.17
N LYS A 451 -0.71 -24.11 -3.17
CA LYS A 451 -1.08 -22.99 -4.05
C LYS A 451 -2.18 -23.37 -5.03
N ASP A 452 -3.00 -22.40 -5.41
CA ASP A 452 -4.17 -22.58 -6.26
C ASP A 452 -3.96 -22.04 -7.68
N TYR A 453 -2.98 -22.62 -8.39
CA TYR A 453 -2.73 -22.29 -9.80
C TYR A 453 -3.98 -22.50 -10.67
N ILE A 454 -4.32 -21.49 -11.47
CA ILE A 454 -5.43 -21.51 -12.41
C ILE A 454 -5.09 -22.42 -13.59
N GLY A 455 -6.06 -23.21 -14.05
CA GLY A 455 -5.91 -24.06 -15.23
C GLY A 455 -5.35 -25.46 -14.97
N GLN A 456 -5.10 -25.84 -13.71
CA GLN A 456 -4.87 -27.24 -13.37
C GLN A 456 -6.19 -27.99 -13.19
N PRO A 457 -6.39 -29.16 -13.83
CA PRO A 457 -7.46 -30.05 -13.41
C PRO A 457 -7.24 -30.42 -11.94
N ALA A 458 -8.32 -30.45 -11.16
CA ALA A 458 -8.27 -31.01 -9.82
C ALA A 458 -7.96 -32.51 -9.90
N GLY A 459 -6.69 -32.88 -9.84
CA GLY A 459 -6.19 -34.24 -9.75
C GLY A 459 -4.71 -34.18 -9.35
N GLU A 460 -4.20 -34.92 -8.39
CA GLU A 460 -4.66 -36.16 -7.78
C GLU A 460 -4.58 -36.05 -6.25
N GLN A 461 -5.60 -36.55 -5.57
CA GLN A 461 -5.51 -36.92 -4.17
C GLN A 461 -4.46 -38.02 -4.02
N GLY A 462 -3.22 -37.62 -3.69
CA GLY A 462 -2.26 -38.50 -3.05
C GLY A 462 -2.63 -38.62 -1.58
N GLY A 463 -3.41 -39.64 -1.24
CA GLY A 463 -3.80 -39.90 0.14
C GLY A 463 -2.59 -40.16 1.04
N MET A 464 -2.65 -39.63 2.26
CA MET A 464 -2.19 -40.33 3.44
C MET A 464 -3.21 -40.13 4.55
N LYS A 465 -3.48 -41.23 5.24
CA LYS A 465 -4.47 -41.45 6.29
C LYS A 465 -4.32 -40.51 7.48
#